data_AF-A0A632MST6-F1
#
_entry.id   AF-A0A632MST6-F1
#
_cell.length_a   1.000
_cell.length_b   1.000
_cell.length_c   1.000
_cell.angle_alpha   90.00
_cell.angle_beta   90.00
_cell.angle_gamma   90.00
#
_symmetry.space_group_name_H-M   'P 1'
#
loop_
_entity.id
_entity.type
_entity.pdbx_description
1 polymer ?
#
loop_
_entity_poly.entity_id
_entity_poly.type
_entity_poly.pdbx_seq_one_letter_code
_entity_poly.pdbx_strand_id
1 'polypeptide(L)'
;MTISTDTTLLHDPRRQASLLYWQGFSVPQIAEMLQVKRPTVQSWKQRDGWDGIAPISRVESSLEARLIQLIAKPQKSGGDFKEIDLLGRQIERLARVNRYSQTGNEADLNPNVANRNKGERKRPKKNFFSDEAVAKLEEIFFDQSFEYQLQWYRAGLAHRIRDILKSRQIGATFYFSREALLRALKTGHNQIFLSASKTQAYVFREYIIQFARLVDVDLTGDPIVIGNNGAKLIFLGTNSNTAQSHNGDLYVDEIFWIPNFQKLRKVASGMASQKHLRSTYFSTPSTLAHGAYPFWSGELFNKGRASAADRIEIDISHSALAGGLLCADGQWRQIVTIEDALAGGCTLFDLDQLRRENSDEDFKNLFMCEFVDDKASVFPFEELQRCMVDVMETWEDFAPFADHPFGSRPVWIGYDPSHTGDSAGCVVLAPPVVSGGKFRMLERHQWKGMDFAAQAEGIRRLTEKYNVEYIGIDATGLGLGVFQLVRSFYPAARGIRYTPEMKTAMVLKAKDTIRRGCLEYDAGATDVTQSFMSIRKTMTSSGRSATYEASRTEEASHADIAWATMHALLNEPLSAGSGMQPKSILEINQ
;
A
#
# COMPACT_ATOMS: atom_id res chain seq x y z
N MET A 1 60.69 -3.96 -78.79
CA MET A 1 59.37 -3.30 -78.94
C MET A 1 59.30 -2.17 -77.93
N THR A 2 59.39 -0.94 -78.40
CA THR A 2 59.23 0.29 -77.62
C THR A 2 57.76 0.44 -77.27
N ILE A 3 57.40 0.24 -76.00
CA ILE A 3 56.08 0.57 -75.48
C ILE A 3 56.05 2.09 -75.31
N SER A 4 55.49 2.80 -76.29
CA SER A 4 55.15 4.22 -76.17
C SER A 4 53.97 4.34 -75.21
N THR A 5 54.24 4.59 -73.93
CA THR A 5 53.19 5.01 -73.00
C THR A 5 52.78 6.42 -73.38
N ASP A 6 51.53 6.61 -73.80
CA ASP A 6 50.96 7.93 -74.05
C ASP A 6 50.95 8.74 -72.73
N THR A 7 51.90 9.65 -72.60
CA THR A 7 52.09 10.49 -71.41
C THR A 7 51.17 11.71 -71.39
N THR A 8 50.27 11.86 -72.38
CA THR A 8 49.30 12.96 -72.41
C THR A 8 48.37 12.98 -71.18
N LEU A 9 48.10 11.83 -70.57
CA LEU A 9 47.36 11.72 -69.30
C LEU A 9 48.14 12.27 -68.08
N LEU A 10 49.48 12.35 -68.15
CA LEU A 10 50.33 12.94 -67.09
C LEU A 10 50.43 14.47 -67.20
N HIS A 11 50.02 15.04 -68.33
CA HIS A 11 50.03 16.48 -68.62
C HIS A 11 48.64 16.96 -69.07
N ASP A 12 47.58 16.67 -68.33
CA ASP A 12 46.28 17.31 -68.57
C ASP A 12 46.29 18.77 -68.06
N PRO A 13 46.38 19.78 -68.94
CA PRO A 13 46.45 21.18 -68.54
C PRO A 13 45.18 21.64 -67.82
N ARG A 14 44.02 20.99 -68.05
CA ARG A 14 42.77 21.35 -67.39
C ARG A 14 42.77 20.94 -65.92
N ARG A 15 43.31 19.77 -65.60
CA ARG A 15 43.47 19.29 -64.22
C ARG A 15 44.56 20.04 -63.45
N GLN A 16 45.65 20.40 -64.11
CA GLN A 16 46.69 21.24 -63.49
C GLN A 16 46.15 22.64 -63.18
N ALA A 17 45.33 23.20 -64.07
CA ALA A 17 44.69 24.49 -63.86
C ALA A 17 43.76 24.51 -62.64
N SER A 18 42.98 23.45 -62.38
CA SER A 18 42.10 23.39 -61.20
C SER A 18 42.87 23.31 -59.89
N LEU A 19 43.98 22.57 -59.85
CA LEU A 19 44.86 22.48 -58.69
C LEU A 19 45.53 23.82 -58.37
N LEU A 20 46.09 24.50 -59.37
CA LEU A 20 46.68 25.84 -59.20
C LEU A 20 45.62 26.84 -58.73
N TYR A 21 44.40 26.76 -59.25
CA TYR A 21 43.31 27.61 -58.78
C TYR A 21 43.01 27.41 -57.29
N TRP A 22 42.93 26.16 -56.82
CA TRP A 22 42.69 25.88 -55.40
C TRP A 22 43.89 26.18 -54.49
N GLN A 23 45.09 26.35 -55.05
CA GLN A 23 46.25 26.89 -54.34
C GLN A 23 46.21 28.42 -54.20
N GLY A 24 45.25 29.10 -54.85
CA GLY A 24 45.03 30.54 -54.74
C GLY A 24 45.54 31.36 -55.93
N PHE A 25 46.01 30.74 -57.01
CA PHE A 25 46.40 31.46 -58.22
C PHE A 25 45.19 31.97 -59.01
N SER A 26 45.27 33.18 -59.54
CA SER A 26 44.20 33.76 -60.36
C SER A 26 44.18 33.17 -61.78
N VAL A 27 43.02 33.19 -62.44
CA VAL A 27 42.86 32.67 -63.83
C VAL A 27 43.89 33.25 -64.83
N PRO A 28 44.22 34.56 -64.81
CA PRO A 28 45.29 35.10 -65.65
C PRO A 28 46.67 34.48 -65.37
N GLN A 29 47.05 34.31 -64.10
CA GLN A 29 48.32 33.71 -63.71
C GLN A 29 48.41 32.25 -64.15
N ILE A 30 47.32 31.49 -63.98
CA ILE A 30 47.26 30.08 -64.41
C ILE A 30 47.39 29.96 -65.93
N ALA A 31 46.73 30.84 -66.68
CA ALA A 31 46.80 30.88 -68.13
C ALA A 31 48.24 31.13 -68.63
N GLU A 32 48.97 32.02 -67.96
CA GLU A 32 50.38 32.28 -68.24
C GLU A 32 51.28 31.09 -67.88
N MET A 33 51.12 30.53 -66.67
CA MET A 33 51.92 29.40 -66.18
C MET A 33 51.77 28.14 -67.03
N LEU A 34 50.57 27.88 -67.56
CA LEU A 34 50.28 26.72 -68.40
C LEU A 34 50.37 27.01 -69.90
N GLN A 35 50.72 28.26 -70.29
CA GLN A 35 50.79 28.73 -71.67
C GLN A 35 49.50 28.47 -72.48
N VAL A 36 48.33 28.63 -71.85
CA VAL A 36 47.00 28.50 -72.48
C VAL A 36 46.28 29.85 -72.47
N LYS A 37 45.42 30.09 -73.47
CA LYS A 37 44.66 31.35 -73.55
C LYS A 37 43.75 31.51 -72.34
N ARG A 38 43.71 32.71 -71.73
CA ARG A 38 42.87 33.03 -70.57
C ARG A 38 41.39 32.60 -70.70
N PRO A 39 40.70 32.81 -71.84
CA PRO A 39 39.31 32.35 -72.00
C PRO A 39 39.14 30.83 -71.85
N THR A 40 40.17 30.05 -72.20
CA THR A 40 40.16 28.60 -72.07
C THR A 40 40.16 28.19 -70.60
N VAL A 41 41.04 28.77 -69.78
CA VAL A 41 41.08 28.50 -68.33
C VAL A 41 39.81 29.00 -67.64
N GLN A 42 39.28 30.16 -68.06
CA GLN A 42 38.01 30.70 -67.55
C GLN A 42 36.84 29.75 -67.87
N SER A 43 36.80 29.19 -69.08
CA SER A 43 35.77 28.23 -69.48
C SER A 43 35.84 26.93 -68.67
N TRP A 44 37.04 26.43 -68.38
CA TRP A 44 37.22 25.25 -67.52
C TRP A 44 36.73 25.52 -66.09
N LYS A 45 37.13 26.66 -65.51
CA LYS A 45 36.69 27.08 -64.18
C LYS A 45 35.17 27.10 -64.06
N GLN A 46 34.48 27.68 -65.05
CA GLN A 46 33.02 27.77 -65.04
C GLN A 46 32.35 26.42 -65.28
N ARG A 47 32.83 25.64 -66.26
CA ARG A 47 32.22 24.35 -66.62
C ARG A 47 32.33 23.32 -65.48
N ASP A 48 33.45 23.31 -64.78
CA ASP A 48 33.72 22.37 -63.69
C ASP A 48 33.39 22.95 -62.30
N GLY A 49 32.82 24.17 -62.26
CA GLY A 49 32.31 24.79 -61.03
C GLY A 49 33.34 24.89 -59.90
N TRP A 50 34.60 25.25 -60.20
CA TRP A 50 35.71 25.13 -59.24
C TRP A 50 35.49 25.87 -57.91
N ASP A 51 34.71 26.96 -57.93
CA ASP A 51 34.36 27.74 -56.74
C ASP A 51 33.43 26.99 -55.78
N GLY A 52 32.55 26.13 -56.31
CA GLY A 52 31.53 25.40 -55.54
C GLY A 52 32.00 24.07 -54.93
N ILE A 53 33.22 23.62 -55.24
CA ILE A 53 33.74 22.34 -54.72
C ILE A 53 34.20 22.52 -53.28
N ALA A 54 33.65 21.73 -52.36
CA ALA A 54 33.99 21.78 -50.94
C ALA A 54 35.48 21.48 -50.69
N PRO A 55 36.15 22.14 -49.73
CA PRO A 55 37.57 21.93 -49.47
C PRO A 55 37.96 20.46 -49.24
N ILE A 56 37.13 19.69 -48.53
CA ILE A 56 37.38 18.27 -48.26
C ILE A 56 37.42 17.44 -49.55
N SER A 57 36.51 17.72 -50.49
CA SER A 57 36.45 17.05 -51.80
C SER A 57 37.66 17.39 -52.69
N ARG A 58 38.24 18.59 -52.53
CA ARG A 58 39.51 18.96 -53.21
C ARG A 58 40.69 18.12 -52.69
N VAL A 59 40.73 17.89 -51.38
CA VAL A 59 41.75 17.05 -50.74
C VAL A 59 41.57 15.58 -51.11
N GLU A 60 40.35 15.05 -51.07
CA GLU A 60 40.02 13.68 -51.53
C GLU A 60 40.51 13.44 -52.95
N SER A 61 40.15 14.34 -53.88
CA SER A 61 40.56 14.24 -55.29
C SER A 61 42.07 14.25 -55.48
N SER A 62 42.80 14.99 -54.63
CA SER A 62 44.27 15.07 -54.69
C SER A 62 44.95 13.83 -54.10
N LEU A 63 44.42 13.31 -52.99
CA LEU A 63 44.88 12.07 -52.38
C LEU A 63 44.66 10.87 -53.31
N GLU A 64 43.47 10.78 -53.92
CA GLU A 64 43.13 9.75 -54.89
C GLU A 64 44.07 9.81 -56.11
N ALA A 65 44.30 11.01 -56.66
CA ALA A 65 45.21 11.20 -57.79
C ALA A 65 46.62 10.68 -57.49
N ARG A 66 47.15 11.03 -56.30
CA ARG A 66 48.49 10.62 -55.87
C ARG A 66 48.55 9.12 -55.64
N LEU A 67 47.51 8.54 -55.04
CA LEU A 67 47.42 7.11 -54.82
C LEU A 67 47.41 6.34 -56.14
N ILE A 68 46.59 6.76 -57.12
CA ILE A 68 46.54 6.18 -58.47
C ILE A 68 47.92 6.26 -59.13
N GLN A 69 48.61 7.40 -59.02
CA GLN A 69 49.96 7.59 -59.58
C GLN A 69 50.96 6.59 -58.96
N LEU A 70 50.95 6.42 -57.64
CA LEU A 70 51.86 5.49 -56.95
C LEU A 70 51.52 4.03 -57.29
N ILE A 71 50.23 3.68 -57.41
CA ILE A 71 49.78 2.35 -57.82
C ILE A 71 50.22 2.04 -59.24
N ALA A 72 50.11 2.99 -60.17
CA ALA A 72 50.49 2.83 -61.58
C ALA A 72 52.02 2.78 -61.80
N LYS A 73 52.84 3.12 -60.79
CA LYS A 73 54.31 3.11 -60.89
C LYS A 73 54.84 1.68 -61.15
N PRO A 74 55.63 1.44 -62.24
CA PRO A 74 56.06 0.09 -62.63
C PRO A 74 56.98 -0.61 -61.62
N GLN A 75 57.94 0.12 -61.03
CA GLN A 75 58.77 -0.36 -59.93
C GLN A 75 58.54 0.49 -58.69
N LYS A 76 58.15 -0.16 -57.59
CA LYS A 76 57.84 0.48 -56.30
C LYS A 76 58.96 0.23 -55.31
N SER A 77 59.37 1.28 -54.61
CA SER A 77 60.29 1.23 -53.48
C SER A 77 59.52 1.02 -52.16
N GLY A 78 60.24 0.68 -51.08
CA GLY A 78 59.65 0.62 -49.74
C GLY A 78 59.00 1.94 -49.29
N GLY A 79 59.53 3.07 -49.74
CA GLY A 79 58.93 4.39 -49.52
C GLY A 79 57.57 4.55 -50.22
N ASP A 80 57.45 4.05 -51.46
CA ASP A 80 56.20 4.10 -52.21
C ASP A 80 55.10 3.26 -51.54
N PHE A 81 55.43 2.07 -51.04
CA PHE A 81 54.47 1.23 -50.30
C PHE A 81 54.00 1.88 -49.00
N LYS A 82 54.90 2.57 -48.30
CA LYS A 82 54.55 3.32 -47.08
C LYS A 82 53.65 4.52 -47.39
N GLU A 83 53.92 5.24 -48.47
CA GLU A 83 53.07 6.36 -48.91
C GLU A 83 51.68 5.86 -49.32
N ILE A 84 51.59 4.74 -50.06
CA ILE A 84 50.32 4.09 -50.42
C ILE A 84 49.49 3.72 -49.17
N ASP A 85 50.10 3.08 -48.16
CA ASP A 85 49.42 2.74 -46.90
C ASP A 85 48.94 4.00 -46.15
N LEU A 86 49.78 5.03 -46.05
CA LEU A 86 49.42 6.28 -45.39
C LEU A 86 48.28 7.01 -46.11
N LEU A 87 48.32 7.08 -47.44
CA LEU A 87 47.24 7.68 -48.25
C LEU A 87 45.94 6.88 -48.12
N GLY A 88 46.01 5.54 -48.15
CA GLY A 88 44.85 4.66 -47.95
C GLY A 88 44.16 4.90 -46.60
N ARG A 89 44.94 5.06 -45.52
CA ARG A 89 44.40 5.39 -44.18
C ARG A 89 43.75 6.77 -44.13
N GLN A 90 44.26 7.75 -44.88
CA GLN A 90 43.61 9.07 -44.94
C GLN A 90 42.28 9.01 -45.70
N ILE A 91 42.20 8.24 -46.78
CA ILE A 91 40.92 8.02 -47.50
C ILE A 91 39.87 7.39 -46.58
N GLU A 92 40.24 6.37 -45.80
CA GLU A 92 39.33 5.76 -44.83
C GLU A 92 38.84 6.78 -43.78
N ARG A 93 39.73 7.65 -43.28
CA ARG A 93 39.36 8.70 -42.33
C ARG A 93 38.41 9.73 -42.94
N LEU A 94 38.65 10.15 -44.17
CA LEU A 94 37.77 11.10 -44.88
C LEU A 94 36.38 10.49 -45.11
N ALA A 95 36.30 9.21 -45.47
CA ALA A 95 35.03 8.49 -45.58
C ALA A 95 34.25 8.46 -44.25
N ARG A 96 34.94 8.28 -43.12
CA ARG A 96 34.33 8.33 -41.77
C ARG A 96 33.81 9.73 -41.43
N VAL A 97 34.58 10.77 -41.75
CA VAL A 97 34.17 12.18 -41.54
C VAL A 97 32.96 12.54 -42.40
N ASN A 98 32.90 12.06 -43.65
CA ASN A 98 31.74 12.25 -44.52
C ASN A 98 30.50 11.54 -43.98
N ARG A 99 30.65 10.30 -43.50
CA ARG A 99 29.54 9.56 -42.87
C ARG A 99 29.03 10.27 -41.62
N TYR A 100 29.92 10.71 -40.74
CA TYR A 100 29.54 11.52 -39.57
C TYR A 100 28.81 12.80 -39.95
N SER A 101 29.27 13.52 -40.98
CA SER A 101 28.62 14.75 -41.44
C SER A 101 27.19 14.53 -41.93
N GLN A 102 26.84 13.29 -42.32
CA GLN A 102 25.48 12.91 -42.73
C GLN A 102 24.63 12.36 -41.57
N THR A 103 25.22 11.60 -40.64
CA THR A 103 24.50 10.88 -39.57
C THR A 103 24.47 11.63 -38.24
N GLY A 104 25.43 12.52 -37.99
CA GLY A 104 25.66 13.20 -36.70
C GLY A 104 26.14 12.27 -35.57
N ASN A 105 26.44 11.00 -35.85
CA ASN A 105 26.72 10.00 -34.82
C ASN A 105 28.23 9.88 -34.53
N GLU A 106 28.67 10.28 -33.33
CA GLU A 106 30.09 10.24 -32.92
C GLU A 106 30.72 8.84 -33.01
N ALA A 107 29.92 7.77 -32.98
CA ALA A 107 30.41 6.40 -33.16
C ALA A 107 30.98 6.15 -34.57
N ASP A 108 30.59 6.94 -35.58
CA ASP A 108 31.14 6.85 -36.95
C ASP A 108 32.58 7.39 -37.05
N LEU A 109 32.97 8.29 -36.13
CA LEU A 109 34.33 8.84 -36.06
C LEU A 109 35.29 7.90 -35.31
N ASN A 110 34.79 7.19 -34.29
CA ASN A 110 35.61 6.31 -33.45
C ASN A 110 34.97 4.93 -33.22
N PRO A 111 35.49 3.86 -33.85
CA PRO A 111 34.98 2.50 -33.70
C PRO A 111 35.00 1.97 -32.26
N ASN A 112 35.86 2.53 -31.39
CA ASN A 112 35.98 2.10 -30.00
C ASN A 112 34.80 2.55 -29.13
N VAL A 113 33.99 3.52 -29.56
CA VAL A 113 32.78 3.96 -28.85
C VAL A 113 31.69 2.88 -28.94
N ALA A 114 31.56 2.21 -30.09
CA ALA A 114 30.64 1.09 -30.27
C ALA A 114 30.98 -0.12 -29.38
N ASN A 115 32.26 -0.31 -29.06
CA ASN A 115 32.73 -1.41 -28.21
C ASN A 115 32.45 -1.21 -26.71
N ARG A 116 32.19 0.02 -26.25
CA ARG A 116 31.85 0.31 -24.84
C ARG A 116 30.46 -0.19 -24.42
N ASN A 117 29.54 -0.36 -25.37
CA ASN A 117 28.14 -0.70 -25.10
C ASN A 117 27.78 -2.17 -25.36
N LYS A 118 28.78 -3.05 -25.51
CA LYS A 118 28.61 -4.44 -25.96
C LYS A 118 28.48 -5.49 -24.84
N GLY A 119 28.10 -5.08 -23.63
CA GLY A 119 27.78 -6.00 -22.53
C GLY A 119 26.27 -6.11 -22.34
N GLU A 120 25.73 -7.33 -22.31
CA GLU A 120 24.36 -7.57 -21.85
C GLU A 120 24.23 -7.07 -20.40
N ARG A 121 23.57 -5.92 -20.20
CA ARG A 121 23.09 -5.54 -18.87
C ARG A 121 22.09 -6.61 -18.44
N LYS A 122 22.50 -7.55 -17.57
CA LYS A 122 21.57 -8.44 -16.85
C LYS A 122 20.46 -7.56 -16.29
N ARG A 123 19.22 -7.82 -16.69
CA ARG A 123 18.06 -7.09 -16.16
C ARG A 123 18.11 -7.19 -14.63
N PRO A 124 17.92 -6.06 -13.90
CA PRO A 124 17.90 -6.09 -12.45
C PRO A 124 16.89 -7.14 -11.98
N LYS A 125 17.30 -8.03 -11.08
CA LYS A 125 16.38 -9.01 -10.50
C LYS A 125 15.32 -8.24 -9.72
N LYS A 126 14.05 -8.50 -10.01
CA LYS A 126 12.92 -7.86 -9.33
C LYS A 126 12.93 -8.22 -7.84
N ASN A 127 12.58 -7.27 -6.97
CA ASN A 127 12.48 -7.46 -5.51
C ASN A 127 13.76 -8.07 -4.89
N PHE A 128 14.93 -7.66 -5.38
CA PHE A 128 16.24 -8.20 -4.96
C PHE A 128 16.94 -7.24 -3.99
N PHE A 129 17.55 -7.79 -2.96
CA PHE A 129 18.36 -7.06 -1.97
C PHE A 129 19.83 -7.49 -2.09
N SER A 130 20.77 -6.55 -2.08
CA SER A 130 22.20 -6.89 -1.93
C SER A 130 22.52 -7.31 -0.49
N ASP A 131 23.66 -7.95 -0.27
CA ASP A 131 24.07 -8.38 1.08
C ASP A 131 24.27 -7.16 2.01
N GLU A 132 24.77 -6.04 1.47
CA GLU A 132 24.89 -4.78 2.20
C GLU A 132 23.52 -4.20 2.57
N ALA A 133 22.54 -4.30 1.67
CA ALA A 133 21.16 -3.87 1.94
C ALA A 133 20.53 -4.72 3.06
N VAL A 134 20.72 -6.05 3.04
CA VAL A 134 20.23 -6.94 4.11
C VAL A 134 20.88 -6.61 5.45
N ALA A 135 22.21 -6.41 5.48
CA ALA A 135 22.93 -6.03 6.69
C ALA A 135 22.45 -4.67 7.23
N LYS A 136 22.20 -3.70 6.35
CA LYS A 136 21.69 -2.38 6.76
C LYS A 136 20.28 -2.46 7.31
N LEU A 137 19.39 -3.27 6.72
CA LEU A 137 18.06 -3.51 7.29
C LEU A 137 18.15 -4.13 8.68
N GLU A 138 19.07 -5.08 8.90
CA GLU A 138 19.27 -5.68 10.22
C GLU A 138 19.74 -4.65 11.26
N GLU A 139 20.70 -3.79 10.91
CA GLU A 139 21.14 -2.69 11.77
C GLU A 139 19.97 -1.77 12.15
N ILE A 140 19.20 -1.30 11.16
CA ILE A 140 18.03 -0.42 11.37
C ILE A 140 16.95 -1.13 12.19
N PHE A 141 16.77 -2.44 12.00
CA PHE A 141 15.82 -3.25 12.77
C PHE A 141 16.13 -3.21 14.26
N PHE A 142 17.37 -3.50 14.64
CA PHE A 142 17.75 -3.53 16.05
C PHE A 142 17.83 -2.13 16.67
N ASP A 143 18.35 -1.14 15.93
CA ASP A 143 18.47 0.25 16.42
C ASP A 143 17.11 0.89 16.72
N GLN A 144 16.08 0.57 15.91
CA GLN A 144 14.74 1.12 16.06
C GLN A 144 13.78 0.19 16.82
N SER A 145 14.28 -0.84 17.51
CA SER A 145 13.44 -1.76 18.29
C SER A 145 13.50 -1.42 19.77
N PHE A 146 12.33 -1.33 20.41
CA PHE A 146 12.24 -1.18 21.87
C PHE A 146 12.51 -2.51 22.59
N GLU A 147 12.83 -2.49 23.89
CA GLU A 147 13.27 -3.71 24.59
C GLU A 147 12.19 -4.81 24.61
N TYR A 148 10.92 -4.45 24.79
CA TYR A 148 9.82 -5.44 24.72
C TYR A 148 9.69 -6.08 23.32
N GLN A 149 10.06 -5.36 22.26
CA GLN A 149 10.09 -5.88 20.90
C GLN A 149 11.29 -6.81 20.69
N LEU A 150 12.44 -6.47 21.27
CA LEU A 150 13.62 -7.35 21.28
C LEU A 150 13.37 -8.64 22.07
N GLN A 151 12.51 -8.60 23.08
CA GLN A 151 12.05 -9.81 23.75
C GLN A 151 11.21 -10.69 22.82
N TRP A 152 10.33 -10.11 21.99
CA TRP A 152 9.63 -10.86 20.94
C TRP A 152 10.62 -11.49 19.95
N TYR A 153 11.67 -10.76 19.54
CA TYR A 153 12.73 -11.28 18.67
C TYR A 153 13.36 -12.55 19.28
N ARG A 154 13.82 -12.45 20.53
CA ARG A 154 14.46 -13.55 21.27
C ARG A 154 13.49 -14.74 21.41
N ALA A 155 12.24 -14.48 21.77
CA ALA A 155 11.20 -15.51 21.87
C ALA A 155 10.94 -16.20 20.53
N GLY A 156 10.93 -15.44 19.43
CA GLY A 156 10.79 -15.98 18.08
C GLY A 156 11.94 -16.90 17.71
N LEU A 157 13.17 -16.62 18.15
CA LEU A 157 14.31 -17.50 17.94
C LEU A 157 14.20 -18.82 18.74
N ALA A 158 13.72 -18.74 19.98
CA ALA A 158 13.68 -19.87 20.91
C ALA A 158 12.44 -20.77 20.76
N HIS A 159 11.30 -20.20 20.37
CA HIS A 159 10.01 -20.87 20.43
C HIS A 159 9.34 -20.93 19.05
N ARG A 160 8.74 -22.09 18.75
CA ARG A 160 8.00 -22.29 17.51
C ARG A 160 6.67 -21.54 17.51
N ILE A 161 5.98 -21.50 18.65
CA ILE A 161 4.71 -20.81 18.81
C ILE A 161 4.85 -19.77 19.90
N ARG A 162 4.46 -18.53 19.59
CA ARG A 162 4.38 -17.42 20.53
C ARG A 162 3.05 -16.70 20.38
N ASP A 163 2.45 -16.38 21.52
CA ASP A 163 1.18 -15.68 21.66
C ASP A 163 1.42 -14.39 22.46
N ILE A 164 1.09 -13.24 21.88
CA ILE A 164 1.32 -11.93 22.49
C ILE A 164 -0.01 -11.20 22.66
N LEU A 165 -0.46 -11.04 23.91
CA LEU A 165 -1.51 -10.09 24.24
C LEU A 165 -0.87 -8.71 24.40
N LYS A 166 -1.34 -7.72 23.64
CA LYS A 166 -0.67 -6.42 23.56
C LYS A 166 -1.63 -5.24 23.66
N SER A 167 -1.10 -4.12 24.12
CA SER A 167 -1.72 -2.80 24.10
C SER A 167 -1.84 -2.25 22.67
N ARG A 168 -2.79 -1.33 22.44
CA ARG A 168 -2.89 -0.58 21.20
C ARG A 168 -1.69 0.35 21.02
N GLN A 169 -1.33 0.60 19.76
CA GLN A 169 -0.31 1.58 19.37
C GLN A 169 1.12 1.37 19.92
N ILE A 170 1.47 0.13 20.32
CA ILE A 170 2.86 -0.20 20.73
C ILE A 170 3.75 -0.75 19.59
N GLY A 171 3.34 -0.56 18.34
CA GLY A 171 4.16 -0.91 17.16
C GLY A 171 4.27 -2.40 16.82
N ALA A 172 3.33 -3.26 17.26
CA ALA A 172 3.37 -4.70 16.99
C ALA A 172 3.40 -5.05 15.49
N THR A 173 2.45 -4.53 14.69
CA THR A 173 2.40 -4.79 13.23
C THR A 173 3.65 -4.25 12.52
N PHE A 174 4.10 -3.05 12.88
CA PHE A 174 5.34 -2.46 12.37
C PHE A 174 6.55 -3.37 12.64
N TYR A 175 6.70 -3.85 13.87
CA TYR A 175 7.79 -4.73 14.25
C TYR A 175 7.72 -6.07 13.50
N PHE A 176 6.57 -6.76 13.52
CA PHE A 176 6.43 -8.10 12.93
C PHE A 176 6.53 -8.07 11.40
N SER A 177 6.13 -6.99 10.73
CA SER A 177 6.40 -6.76 9.30
C SER A 177 7.89 -6.80 8.98
N ARG A 178 8.70 -6.10 9.79
CA ARG A 178 10.15 -5.97 9.57
C ARG A 178 10.88 -7.27 9.90
N GLU A 179 10.50 -7.90 11.00
CA GLU A 179 10.99 -9.22 11.39
C GLU A 179 10.70 -10.27 10.30
N ALA A 180 9.48 -10.27 9.75
CA ALA A 180 9.08 -11.19 8.69
C ALA A 180 9.89 -10.97 7.41
N LEU A 181 10.14 -9.72 6.98
CA LEU A 181 10.98 -9.46 5.81
C LEU A 181 12.41 -9.97 6.01
N LEU A 182 13.03 -9.65 7.15
CA LEU A 182 14.39 -10.14 7.47
C LEU A 182 14.45 -11.66 7.52
N ARG A 183 13.42 -12.29 8.10
CA ARG A 183 13.32 -13.75 8.16
C ARG A 183 13.19 -14.36 6.77
N ALA A 184 12.32 -13.81 5.90
CA ALA A 184 12.19 -14.25 4.51
C ALA A 184 13.51 -14.17 3.75
N LEU A 185 14.25 -13.07 3.92
CA LEU A 185 15.56 -12.86 3.29
C LEU A 185 16.61 -13.87 3.76
N LYS A 186 16.63 -14.16 5.07
CA LYS A 186 17.63 -15.06 5.69
C LYS A 186 17.34 -16.55 5.48
N THR A 187 16.08 -16.97 5.54
CA THR A 187 15.71 -18.40 5.54
C THR A 187 15.12 -18.89 4.23
N GLY A 188 14.60 -18.00 3.39
CA GLY A 188 13.83 -18.38 2.21
C GLY A 188 12.44 -18.93 2.52
N HIS A 189 12.00 -18.89 3.79
CA HIS A 189 10.66 -19.31 4.14
C HIS A 189 9.63 -18.28 3.69
N ASN A 190 8.50 -18.75 3.16
CA ASN A 190 7.35 -17.88 2.93
C ASN A 190 6.86 -17.29 4.25
N GLN A 191 6.34 -16.07 4.22
CA GLN A 191 5.72 -15.40 5.37
C GLN A 191 4.25 -15.18 5.04
N ILE A 192 3.37 -15.65 5.92
CA ILE A 192 1.93 -15.61 5.75
C ILE A 192 1.35 -14.71 6.84
N PHE A 193 0.63 -13.67 6.41
CA PHE A 193 -0.05 -12.72 7.27
C PHE A 193 -1.55 -12.99 7.20
N LEU A 194 -2.14 -13.41 8.32
CA LEU A 194 -3.57 -13.58 8.48
C LEU A 194 -4.10 -12.50 9.42
N SER A 195 -5.13 -11.79 8.97
CA SER A 195 -5.76 -10.71 9.73
C SER A 195 -7.28 -10.83 9.77
N ALA A 196 -7.95 -10.00 10.57
CA ALA A 196 -9.42 -9.97 10.63
C ALA A 196 -10.05 -9.61 9.28
N SER A 197 -9.36 -8.80 8.47
CA SER A 197 -9.70 -8.56 7.06
C SER A 197 -8.46 -8.41 6.18
N LYS A 198 -8.62 -8.58 4.86
CA LYS A 198 -7.55 -8.38 3.89
C LYS A 198 -7.00 -6.95 3.92
N THR A 199 -7.86 -5.96 4.22
CA THR A 199 -7.45 -4.56 4.43
C THR A 199 -6.44 -4.44 5.58
N GLN A 200 -6.70 -5.10 6.72
CA GLN A 200 -5.73 -5.15 7.82
C GLN A 200 -4.44 -5.86 7.42
N ALA A 201 -4.53 -6.98 6.69
CA ALA A 201 -3.34 -7.70 6.24
C ALA A 201 -2.44 -6.82 5.35
N TYR A 202 -3.01 -5.89 4.58
CA TYR A 202 -2.24 -4.96 3.74
C TYR A 202 -1.48 -3.89 4.55
N VAL A 203 -1.84 -3.64 5.81
CA VAL A 203 -1.02 -2.80 6.69
C VAL A 203 0.37 -3.43 6.89
N PHE A 204 0.46 -4.76 6.98
CA PHE A 204 1.76 -5.42 7.01
C PHE A 204 2.54 -5.16 5.72
N ARG A 205 1.87 -5.27 4.57
CA ARG A 205 2.45 -5.05 3.24
C ARG A 205 3.03 -3.64 3.12
N GLU A 206 2.31 -2.63 3.60
CA GLU A 206 2.76 -1.25 3.61
C GLU A 206 4.05 -1.08 4.43
N TYR A 207 4.07 -1.56 5.68
CA TYR A 207 5.27 -1.50 6.51
C TYR A 207 6.46 -2.25 5.91
N ILE A 208 6.22 -3.39 5.26
CA ILE A 208 7.26 -4.16 4.56
C ILE A 208 7.86 -3.36 3.40
N ILE A 209 7.00 -2.74 2.58
CA ILE A 209 7.44 -1.89 1.46
C ILE A 209 8.21 -0.67 1.98
N GLN A 210 7.71 -0.01 3.02
CA GLN A 210 8.38 1.14 3.64
C GLN A 210 9.75 0.75 4.19
N PHE A 211 9.86 -0.40 4.85
CA PHE A 211 11.12 -0.88 5.39
C PHE A 211 12.13 -1.22 4.27
N ALA A 212 11.69 -1.88 3.20
CA ALA A 212 12.53 -2.18 2.04
C ALA A 212 13.03 -0.91 1.33
N ARG A 213 12.24 0.16 1.31
CA ARG A 213 12.63 1.46 0.73
C ARG A 213 13.75 2.15 1.48
N LEU A 214 14.01 1.81 2.76
CA LEU A 214 15.15 2.36 3.50
C LEU A 214 16.51 1.92 2.93
N VAL A 215 16.52 0.92 2.06
CA VAL A 215 17.70 0.43 1.33
C VAL A 215 17.48 0.44 -0.19
N ASP A 216 16.65 1.37 -0.67
CA ASP A 216 16.38 1.62 -2.09
C ASP A 216 15.78 0.42 -2.86
N VAL A 217 15.03 -0.46 -2.18
CA VAL A 217 14.31 -1.58 -2.81
C VAL A 217 12.81 -1.33 -2.84
N ASP A 218 12.26 -1.12 -4.05
CA ASP A 218 10.82 -1.04 -4.27
C ASP A 218 10.19 -2.42 -4.50
N LEU A 219 9.62 -2.97 -3.44
CA LEU A 219 8.90 -4.25 -3.50
C LEU A 219 7.57 -4.10 -4.26
N THR A 220 7.32 -5.03 -5.18
CA THR A 220 6.05 -5.08 -5.95
C THR A 220 5.53 -6.51 -6.10
N GLY A 221 4.22 -6.63 -6.33
CA GLY A 221 3.50 -7.91 -6.43
C GLY A 221 2.49 -8.12 -5.31
N ASP A 222 1.63 -9.11 -5.52
CA ASP A 222 0.69 -9.67 -4.54
C ASP A 222 0.38 -11.13 -4.92
N PRO A 223 1.00 -12.15 -4.28
CA PRO A 223 1.99 -12.02 -3.21
C PRO A 223 3.30 -11.37 -3.68
N ILE A 224 4.05 -10.78 -2.75
CA ILE A 224 5.40 -10.25 -3.04
C ILE A 224 6.38 -11.43 -3.06
N VAL A 225 7.09 -11.63 -4.16
CA VAL A 225 8.12 -12.68 -4.30
C VAL A 225 9.50 -12.07 -4.14
N ILE A 226 10.29 -12.55 -3.18
CA ILE A 226 11.65 -12.07 -2.90
C ILE A 226 12.62 -12.60 -3.97
N GLY A 227 13.32 -11.68 -4.64
CA GLY A 227 14.22 -11.99 -5.76
C GLY A 227 15.50 -12.75 -5.37
N ASN A 228 15.85 -12.74 -4.08
CA ASN A 228 17.04 -13.42 -3.55
C ASN A 228 16.88 -14.95 -3.55
N ASN A 229 15.74 -15.44 -3.08
CA ASN A 229 15.54 -16.86 -2.75
C ASN A 229 14.15 -17.41 -3.12
N GLY A 230 13.24 -16.58 -3.65
CA GLY A 230 11.89 -16.99 -4.06
C GLY A 230 10.86 -17.06 -2.93
N ALA A 231 11.22 -16.67 -1.70
CA ALA A 231 10.27 -16.58 -0.59
C ALA A 231 9.08 -15.68 -0.95
N LYS A 232 7.88 -16.06 -0.55
CA LYS A 232 6.65 -15.31 -0.81
C LYS A 232 6.14 -14.65 0.46
N LEU A 233 5.76 -13.38 0.36
CA LEU A 233 5.01 -12.65 1.38
C LEU A 233 3.54 -12.64 0.96
N ILE A 234 2.69 -13.31 1.74
CA ILE A 234 1.32 -13.65 1.38
C ILE A 234 0.38 -12.99 2.40
N PHE A 235 -0.56 -12.17 1.92
CA PHE A 235 -1.48 -11.38 2.76
C PHE A 235 -2.91 -11.88 2.57
N LEU A 236 -3.52 -12.35 3.65
CA LEU A 236 -4.78 -13.08 3.62
C LEU A 236 -5.76 -12.52 4.67
N GLY A 237 -7.04 -12.46 4.31
CA GLY A 237 -8.14 -12.20 5.24
C GLY A 237 -8.60 -13.48 5.97
N THR A 238 -9.85 -13.46 6.43
CA THR A 238 -10.44 -14.55 7.24
C THR A 238 -11.02 -15.71 6.42
N ASN A 239 -10.90 -15.65 5.09
CA ASN A 239 -11.41 -16.69 4.20
C ASN A 239 -10.58 -17.97 4.30
N SER A 240 -11.13 -18.94 5.02
CA SER A 240 -10.47 -20.23 5.29
C SER A 240 -10.17 -21.05 4.03
N ASN A 241 -10.81 -20.76 2.89
CA ASN A 241 -10.65 -21.55 1.66
C ASN A 241 -9.37 -21.15 0.90
N THR A 242 -9.04 -19.87 0.86
CA THR A 242 -7.81 -19.36 0.22
C THR A 242 -6.56 -19.70 1.05
N ALA A 243 -6.75 -19.75 2.37
CA ALA A 243 -5.75 -20.04 3.38
C ALA A 243 -5.07 -21.43 3.25
N GLN A 244 -5.81 -22.51 2.90
CA GLN A 244 -5.32 -23.90 3.04
C GLN A 244 -4.10 -24.29 2.18
N SER A 245 -3.81 -23.57 1.10
CA SER A 245 -2.81 -24.00 0.10
C SER A 245 -1.38 -23.53 0.40
N HIS A 246 -1.20 -22.65 1.39
CA HIS A 246 0.08 -22.01 1.66
C HIS A 246 0.86 -22.70 2.77
N ASN A 247 2.19 -22.61 2.70
CA ASN A 247 3.12 -23.11 3.70
C ASN A 247 4.19 -22.05 3.97
N GLY A 248 4.41 -21.70 5.24
CA GLY A 248 5.31 -20.62 5.64
C GLY A 248 5.27 -20.32 7.14
N ASP A 249 6.13 -19.38 7.57
CA ASP A 249 6.02 -18.79 8.90
C ASP A 249 4.74 -17.95 8.97
N LEU A 250 3.99 -18.11 10.05
CA LEU A 250 2.66 -17.56 10.20
C LEU A 250 2.65 -16.39 11.20
N TYR A 251 2.05 -15.28 10.81
CA TYR A 251 1.70 -14.15 11.67
C TYR A 251 0.19 -13.99 11.61
N VAL A 252 -0.46 -14.08 12.77
CA VAL A 252 -1.91 -13.88 12.90
C VAL A 252 -2.14 -12.70 13.83
N ASP A 253 -2.57 -11.57 13.30
CA ASP A 253 -2.90 -10.40 14.10
C ASP A 253 -4.36 -10.37 14.53
N GLU A 254 -4.62 -9.58 15.58
CA GLU A 254 -5.93 -9.30 16.12
C GLU A 254 -6.81 -10.56 16.32
N ILE A 255 -6.22 -11.65 16.81
CA ILE A 255 -6.89 -12.95 17.00
C ILE A 255 -8.18 -12.89 17.83
N PHE A 256 -8.30 -11.91 18.73
CA PHE A 256 -9.51 -11.68 19.54
C PHE A 256 -10.58 -10.88 18.81
N TRP A 257 -10.33 -10.47 17.57
CA TRP A 257 -11.30 -9.76 16.72
C TRP A 257 -11.70 -10.58 15.49
N ILE A 258 -11.04 -11.71 15.27
CA ILE A 258 -11.31 -12.60 14.14
C ILE A 258 -12.65 -13.35 14.34
N PRO A 259 -13.65 -13.14 13.46
CA PRO A 259 -14.87 -13.94 13.49
C PRO A 259 -14.57 -15.41 13.22
N ASN A 260 -15.24 -16.31 13.94
CA ASN A 260 -15.06 -17.76 13.78
C ASN A 260 -13.60 -18.24 13.94
N PHE A 261 -12.82 -17.61 14.84
CA PHE A 261 -11.39 -17.89 15.06
C PHE A 261 -11.01 -19.38 15.07
N GLN A 262 -11.79 -20.24 15.72
CA GLN A 262 -11.49 -21.69 15.78
C GLN A 262 -11.41 -22.35 14.40
N LYS A 263 -12.26 -21.94 13.46
CA LYS A 263 -12.23 -22.42 12.07
C LYS A 263 -10.97 -21.93 11.37
N LEU A 264 -10.64 -20.64 11.50
CA LEU A 264 -9.43 -20.06 10.90
C LEU A 264 -8.18 -20.72 11.47
N ARG A 265 -8.07 -20.85 12.80
CA ARG A 265 -6.94 -21.47 13.48
C ARG A 265 -6.70 -22.90 12.99
N LYS A 266 -7.76 -23.69 12.81
CA LYS A 266 -7.64 -25.08 12.31
C LYS A 266 -6.98 -25.14 10.93
N VAL A 267 -7.24 -24.16 10.07
CA VAL A 267 -6.59 -24.05 8.76
C VAL A 267 -5.17 -23.49 8.90
N ALA A 268 -5.01 -22.41 9.66
CA ALA A 268 -3.73 -21.73 9.87
C ALA A 268 -2.66 -22.64 10.50
N SER A 269 -3.05 -23.49 11.45
CA SER A 269 -2.15 -24.45 12.10
C SER A 269 -1.57 -25.48 11.12
N GLY A 270 -2.29 -25.80 10.03
CA GLY A 270 -1.80 -26.66 8.96
C GLY A 270 -0.66 -26.03 8.17
N MET A 271 -0.73 -24.71 7.92
CA MET A 271 0.24 -23.99 7.08
C MET A 271 1.66 -23.99 7.66
N ALA A 272 1.75 -23.79 8.98
CA ALA A 272 3.02 -23.69 9.70
C ALA A 272 3.41 -25.00 10.40
N SER A 273 2.79 -26.14 10.06
CA SER A 273 2.92 -27.42 10.78
C SER A 273 4.34 -28.00 10.86
N GLN A 274 5.26 -27.59 9.97
CA GLN A 274 6.62 -28.10 9.93
C GLN A 274 7.51 -27.51 11.06
N LYS A 275 8.48 -28.28 11.54
CA LYS A 275 9.33 -27.93 12.70
C LYS A 275 10.11 -26.61 12.52
N HIS A 276 10.52 -26.28 11.30
CA HIS A 276 11.33 -25.09 11.01
C HIS A 276 10.50 -23.81 10.81
N LEU A 277 9.17 -23.94 10.75
CA LEU A 277 8.23 -22.83 10.60
C LEU A 277 7.69 -22.40 11.95
N ARG A 278 7.39 -21.11 12.09
CA ARG A 278 6.89 -20.48 13.32
C ARG A 278 5.44 -20.04 13.19
N SER A 279 4.78 -19.87 14.33
CA SER A 279 3.47 -19.23 14.43
C SER A 279 3.52 -18.15 15.49
N THR A 280 3.18 -16.92 15.09
CA THR A 280 3.10 -15.74 15.96
C THR A 280 1.67 -15.27 15.97
N TYR A 281 1.01 -15.37 17.12
CA TYR A 281 -0.32 -14.82 17.32
C TYR A 281 -0.19 -13.56 18.17
N PHE A 282 -0.85 -12.47 17.80
CA PHE A 282 -0.82 -11.27 18.62
C PHE A 282 -2.09 -10.45 18.48
N SER A 283 -2.55 -9.82 19.55
CA SER A 283 -3.85 -9.13 19.53
C SER A 283 -4.02 -8.20 20.70
N THR A 284 -4.86 -7.19 20.51
CA THR A 284 -5.54 -6.53 21.63
C THR A 284 -6.68 -7.40 22.14
N PRO A 285 -7.01 -7.39 23.44
CA PRO A 285 -8.14 -8.18 23.94
C PRO A 285 -9.47 -7.62 23.46
N SER A 286 -10.44 -8.51 23.22
CA SER A 286 -11.85 -8.15 23.05
C SER A 286 -12.65 -8.55 24.28
N THR A 287 -13.28 -9.73 24.27
CA THR A 287 -14.17 -10.23 25.32
C THR A 287 -13.77 -11.61 25.80
N LEU A 288 -14.20 -11.94 27.01
CA LEU A 288 -14.08 -13.29 27.57
C LEU A 288 -14.89 -14.33 26.77
N ALA A 289 -15.96 -13.89 26.09
CA ALA A 289 -16.79 -14.76 25.26
C ALA A 289 -16.18 -15.06 23.89
N HIS A 290 -15.09 -14.39 23.50
CA HIS A 290 -14.47 -14.59 22.20
C HIS A 290 -13.97 -16.04 22.02
N GLY A 291 -14.19 -16.63 20.85
CA GLY A 291 -13.74 -17.99 20.55
C GLY A 291 -12.21 -18.20 20.62
N ALA A 292 -11.41 -17.14 20.64
CA ALA A 292 -9.95 -17.19 20.83
C ALA A 292 -9.54 -17.22 22.31
N TYR A 293 -10.41 -16.81 23.24
CA TYR A 293 -10.09 -16.81 24.66
C TYR A 293 -9.70 -18.20 25.19
N PRO A 294 -10.44 -19.29 24.86
CA PRO A 294 -10.01 -20.64 25.27
C PRO A 294 -8.67 -21.08 24.68
N PHE A 295 -8.25 -20.53 23.55
CA PHE A 295 -6.93 -20.78 22.98
C PHE A 295 -5.83 -20.11 23.81
N TRP A 296 -6.06 -18.84 24.18
CA TRP A 296 -5.16 -18.07 25.01
C TRP A 296 -5.04 -18.65 26.43
N SER A 297 -6.15 -18.95 27.10
CA SER A 297 -6.18 -19.44 28.49
C SER A 297 -5.72 -20.89 28.66
N GLY A 298 -5.53 -21.65 27.58
CA GLY A 298 -5.19 -23.06 27.62
C GLY A 298 -6.40 -24.00 27.81
N GLU A 299 -7.61 -23.48 27.99
CA GLU A 299 -8.85 -24.28 28.06
C GLU A 299 -9.05 -25.16 26.82
N LEU A 300 -8.65 -24.66 25.66
CA LEU A 300 -8.73 -25.40 24.41
C LEU A 300 -7.74 -26.57 24.36
N PHE A 301 -6.59 -26.47 25.03
CA PHE A 301 -5.72 -27.62 25.26
C PHE A 301 -6.44 -28.63 26.15
N ASN A 302 -7.11 -28.20 27.22
CA ASN A 302 -7.82 -29.12 28.10
C ASN A 302 -9.03 -29.82 27.46
N LYS A 303 -9.57 -29.27 26.37
CA LYS A 303 -10.73 -29.83 25.65
C LYS A 303 -10.46 -31.27 25.19
N GLY A 304 -11.32 -32.20 25.62
CA GLY A 304 -11.22 -33.62 25.27
C GLY A 304 -10.31 -34.46 26.19
N ARG A 305 -9.65 -33.85 27.18
CA ARG A 305 -8.83 -34.57 28.17
C ARG A 305 -9.66 -34.95 29.40
N ALA A 306 -9.73 -36.24 29.68
CA ALA A 306 -10.58 -36.81 30.73
C ALA A 306 -9.94 -36.73 32.12
N SER A 307 -8.64 -36.99 32.23
CA SER A 307 -7.91 -36.96 33.51
C SER A 307 -7.51 -35.54 33.88
N ALA A 308 -7.61 -35.20 35.17
CA ALA A 308 -7.05 -33.96 35.70
C ALA A 308 -5.53 -33.90 35.53
N ALA A 309 -4.83 -35.05 35.52
CA ALA A 309 -3.37 -35.11 35.34
C ALA A 309 -2.90 -34.74 33.93
N ASP A 310 -3.77 -34.86 32.92
CA ASP A 310 -3.47 -34.49 31.53
C ASP A 310 -3.82 -33.03 31.23
N ARG A 311 -4.55 -32.37 32.14
CA ARG A 311 -4.96 -30.97 32.03
C ARG A 311 -3.87 -30.07 32.59
N ILE A 312 -3.87 -28.84 32.09
CA ILE A 312 -2.97 -27.78 32.54
C ILE A 312 -3.79 -26.62 33.11
N GLU A 313 -3.16 -25.87 33.99
CA GLU A 313 -3.63 -24.57 34.41
C GLU A 313 -2.54 -23.57 34.03
N ILE A 314 -2.92 -22.52 33.30
CA ILE A 314 -2.01 -21.46 32.89
C ILE A 314 -2.41 -20.21 33.67
N ASP A 315 -1.49 -19.70 34.48
CA ASP A 315 -1.64 -18.38 35.07
C ASP A 315 -1.49 -17.33 33.95
N ILE A 316 -2.61 -16.73 33.59
CA ILE A 316 -2.71 -15.69 32.56
C ILE A 316 -2.71 -14.27 33.15
N SER A 317 -2.31 -14.11 34.42
CA SER A 317 -2.13 -12.79 35.02
C SER A 317 -0.98 -12.02 34.33
N HIS A 318 -1.10 -10.69 34.33
CA HIS A 318 -0.02 -9.82 33.87
C HIS A 318 1.28 -10.09 34.62
N SER A 319 1.24 -10.26 35.94
CA SER A 319 2.42 -10.59 36.76
C SER A 319 3.15 -11.86 36.32
N ALA A 320 2.42 -12.88 35.87
CA ALA A 320 3.02 -14.13 35.40
C ALA A 320 3.58 -14.01 33.97
N LEU A 321 2.95 -13.20 33.12
CA LEU A 321 3.21 -13.18 31.68
C LEU A 321 3.93 -11.92 31.16
N ALA A 322 4.11 -10.87 31.95
CA ALA A 322 4.80 -9.64 31.52
C ALA A 322 6.22 -9.91 31.01
N GLY A 323 6.94 -10.79 31.72
CA GLY A 323 8.29 -11.24 31.36
C GLY A 323 8.36 -12.32 30.28
N GLY A 324 7.22 -12.74 29.73
CA GLY A 324 7.15 -13.82 28.74
C GLY A 324 7.44 -15.21 29.34
N LEU A 325 6.58 -16.19 29.09
CA LEU A 325 6.67 -17.52 29.69
C LEU A 325 6.37 -18.61 28.68
N LEU A 326 7.22 -19.65 28.63
CA LEU A 326 6.86 -20.90 27.95
C LEU A 326 5.89 -21.69 28.85
N CYS A 327 4.63 -21.75 28.46
CA CYS A 327 3.57 -22.40 29.24
C CYS A 327 3.52 -23.92 29.02
N ALA A 328 2.77 -24.60 29.89
CA ALA A 328 2.68 -26.07 29.92
C ALA A 328 2.04 -26.71 28.66
N ASP A 329 1.34 -25.94 27.82
CA ASP A 329 0.86 -26.39 26.51
C ASP A 329 1.92 -26.29 25.39
N GLY A 330 3.15 -25.84 25.72
CA GLY A 330 4.25 -25.71 24.77
C GLY A 330 4.22 -24.44 23.93
N GLN A 331 3.40 -23.45 24.31
CA GLN A 331 3.33 -22.15 23.65
C GLN A 331 3.91 -21.07 24.56
N TRP A 332 4.74 -20.19 23.98
CA TRP A 332 5.27 -19.04 24.71
C TRP A 332 4.22 -17.92 24.73
N ARG A 333 3.98 -17.31 25.89
CA ARG A 333 3.00 -16.24 26.07
C ARG A 333 3.62 -15.00 26.67
N GLN A 334 3.18 -13.82 26.23
CA GLN A 334 3.50 -12.56 26.89
C GLN A 334 2.30 -11.62 26.90
N ILE A 335 2.17 -10.83 27.97
CA ILE A 335 1.29 -9.65 28.03
C ILE A 335 2.17 -8.40 27.99
N VAL A 336 1.87 -7.45 27.10
CA VAL A 336 2.57 -6.16 27.01
C VAL A 336 1.55 -5.01 27.04
N THR A 337 1.40 -4.40 28.21
CA THR A 337 0.58 -3.20 28.42
C THR A 337 1.29 -1.94 27.88
N ILE A 338 0.59 -0.81 27.85
CA ILE A 338 1.20 0.48 27.52
C ILE A 338 2.28 0.88 28.53
N GLU A 339 2.11 0.50 29.80
CA GLU A 339 3.07 0.78 30.87
C GLU A 339 4.33 -0.07 30.69
N ASP A 340 4.20 -1.34 30.29
CA ASP A 340 5.34 -2.19 29.94
C ASP A 340 6.08 -1.65 28.71
N ALA A 341 5.34 -1.17 27.70
CA ALA A 341 5.94 -0.58 26.52
C ALA A 341 6.73 0.70 26.85
N LEU A 342 6.22 1.54 27.76
CA LEU A 342 6.92 2.71 28.28
C LEU A 342 8.19 2.30 29.02
N ALA A 343 8.07 1.33 29.94
CA ALA A 343 9.20 0.80 30.70
C ALA A 343 10.27 0.17 29.79
N GLY A 344 9.84 -0.40 28.66
CA GLY A 344 10.71 -0.92 27.61
C GLY A 344 11.27 0.13 26.64
N GLY A 345 11.03 1.42 26.89
CA GLY A 345 11.66 2.55 26.18
C GLY A 345 10.80 3.22 25.10
N CYS A 346 9.55 2.82 24.90
CA CYS A 346 8.66 3.46 23.93
C CYS A 346 8.07 4.74 24.50
N THR A 347 8.63 5.88 24.08
CA THR A 347 8.27 7.23 24.54
C THR A 347 7.34 7.98 23.59
N LEU A 348 6.66 7.25 22.69
CA LEU A 348 5.84 7.84 21.62
C LEU A 348 4.45 8.32 22.09
N PHE A 349 4.05 8.00 23.31
CA PHE A 349 2.71 8.27 23.83
C PHE A 349 2.74 9.03 25.16
N ASP A 350 1.71 9.86 25.35
CA ASP A 350 1.44 10.58 26.61
C ASP A 350 0.34 9.82 27.38
N LEU A 351 0.73 9.08 28.42
CA LEU A 351 -0.21 8.25 29.19
C LEU A 351 -1.25 9.10 29.93
N ASP A 352 -0.86 10.29 30.41
CA ASP A 352 -1.77 11.15 31.16
C ASP A 352 -2.83 11.76 30.24
N GLN A 353 -2.46 12.08 29.01
CA GLN A 353 -3.41 12.46 27.99
C GLN A 353 -4.30 11.28 27.58
N LEU A 354 -3.75 10.09 27.36
CA LEU A 354 -4.55 8.90 27.03
C LEU A 354 -5.56 8.54 28.12
N ARG A 355 -5.19 8.66 29.40
CA ARG A 355 -6.13 8.46 30.52
C ARG A 355 -7.24 9.51 30.56
N ARG A 356 -7.00 10.73 30.08
CA ARG A 356 -8.01 11.79 29.98
C ARG A 356 -8.93 11.61 28.77
N GLU A 357 -8.44 10.98 27.70
CA GLU A 357 -9.20 10.76 26.46
C GLU A 357 -10.07 9.51 26.45
N ASN A 358 -9.97 8.65 27.47
CA ASN A 358 -10.63 7.36 27.55
C ASN A 358 -11.20 7.15 28.95
N SER A 359 -12.34 6.46 29.08
CA SER A 359 -12.77 6.01 30.42
C SER A 359 -11.81 5.00 31.01
N ASP A 360 -11.97 4.74 32.30
CA ASP A 360 -11.27 3.67 33.00
C ASP A 360 -11.47 2.30 32.34
N GLU A 361 -12.71 1.96 31.90
CA GLU A 361 -13.01 0.67 31.26
C GLU A 361 -12.28 0.55 29.90
N ASP A 362 -12.32 1.59 29.08
CA ASP A 362 -11.65 1.61 27.77
C ASP A 362 -10.13 1.64 27.91
N PHE A 363 -9.61 2.43 28.85
CA PHE A 363 -8.17 2.50 29.08
C PHE A 363 -7.63 1.13 29.47
N LYS A 364 -8.36 0.41 30.34
CA LYS A 364 -8.01 -0.96 30.73
C LYS A 364 -8.03 -1.94 29.55
N ASN A 365 -9.07 -1.89 28.72
CA ASN A 365 -9.17 -2.79 27.57
C ASN A 365 -8.13 -2.47 26.48
N LEU A 366 -8.05 -1.20 26.06
CA LEU A 366 -7.23 -0.76 24.93
C LEU A 366 -5.74 -0.77 25.27
N PHE A 367 -5.38 -0.42 26.51
CA PHE A 367 -3.99 -0.13 26.88
C PHE A 367 -3.43 -1.03 27.99
N MET A 368 -4.27 -1.58 28.87
CA MET A 368 -3.82 -2.46 29.97
C MET A 368 -4.09 -3.95 29.72
N CYS A 369 -4.49 -4.31 28.50
CA CYS A 369 -4.71 -5.70 28.09
C CYS A 369 -5.79 -6.45 28.88
N GLU A 370 -6.80 -5.74 29.39
CA GLU A 370 -7.93 -6.37 30.08
C GLU A 370 -9.05 -6.78 29.11
N PHE A 371 -9.64 -7.96 29.31
CA PHE A 371 -10.80 -8.41 28.53
C PHE A 371 -12.10 -7.80 29.06
N VAL A 372 -13.02 -7.47 28.16
CA VAL A 372 -14.35 -6.97 28.52
C VAL A 372 -15.29 -8.14 28.87
N ASP A 373 -16.09 -7.98 29.93
CA ASP A 373 -17.28 -8.81 30.17
C ASP A 373 -18.48 -8.17 29.48
N ASP A 374 -18.95 -8.79 28.40
CA ASP A 374 -20.00 -8.26 27.54
C ASP A 374 -21.41 -8.74 27.92
N LYS A 375 -21.58 -9.46 29.04
CA LYS A 375 -22.89 -9.98 29.48
C LYS A 375 -23.95 -8.90 29.70
N ALA A 376 -23.54 -7.69 30.06
CA ALA A 376 -24.45 -6.55 30.27
C ALA A 376 -24.73 -5.75 28.99
N SER A 377 -24.02 -6.03 27.90
CA SER A 377 -24.20 -5.35 26.62
C SER A 377 -25.56 -5.71 26.00
N VAL A 378 -26.21 -4.71 25.40
CA VAL A 378 -27.42 -4.92 24.59
C VAL A 378 -27.10 -5.61 23.26
N PHE A 379 -25.87 -5.42 22.77
CA PHE A 379 -25.30 -5.95 21.54
C PHE A 379 -24.07 -6.80 21.91
N PRO A 380 -24.26 -8.07 22.32
CA PRO A 380 -23.16 -8.94 22.68
C PRO A 380 -22.28 -9.23 21.46
N PHE A 381 -21.00 -9.51 21.71
CA PHE A 381 -20.02 -9.67 20.63
C PHE A 381 -20.41 -10.80 19.65
N GLU A 382 -20.98 -11.91 20.15
CA GLU A 382 -21.44 -13.03 19.32
C GLU A 382 -22.48 -12.62 18.25
N GLU A 383 -23.38 -11.69 18.58
CA GLU A 383 -24.35 -11.18 17.61
C GLU A 383 -23.67 -10.29 16.56
N LEU A 384 -22.72 -9.44 17.01
CA LEU A 384 -21.98 -8.52 16.16
C LEU A 384 -21.02 -9.23 15.20
N GLN A 385 -20.45 -10.38 15.58
CA GLN A 385 -19.59 -11.19 14.69
C GLN A 385 -20.29 -11.60 13.40
N ARG A 386 -21.62 -11.75 13.41
CA ARG A 386 -22.41 -12.11 12.22
C ARG A 386 -22.54 -10.96 11.22
N CYS A 387 -22.21 -9.74 11.67
CA CYS A 387 -22.21 -8.53 10.87
C CYS A 387 -20.80 -8.17 10.34
N MET A 388 -19.76 -8.91 10.75
CA MET A 388 -18.39 -8.68 10.30
C MET A 388 -18.13 -9.41 8.99
N VAL A 389 -17.62 -8.69 7.99
CA VAL A 389 -17.23 -9.24 6.69
C VAL A 389 -15.83 -8.79 6.31
N ASP A 390 -15.17 -9.53 5.41
CA ASP A 390 -14.00 -9.01 4.71
C ASP A 390 -14.48 -8.17 3.54
N VAL A 391 -14.45 -6.84 3.66
CA VAL A 391 -15.06 -5.95 2.67
C VAL A 391 -14.42 -6.11 1.29
N MET A 392 -13.09 -6.27 1.24
CA MET A 392 -12.34 -6.39 -0.02
C MET A 392 -12.59 -7.71 -0.75
N GLU A 393 -13.02 -8.76 -0.03
CA GLU A 393 -13.41 -10.04 -0.63
C GLU A 393 -14.92 -10.14 -0.89
N THR A 394 -15.74 -9.47 -0.08
CA THR A 394 -17.21 -9.66 -0.08
C THR A 394 -17.94 -8.62 -0.94
N TRP A 395 -17.46 -7.38 -0.98
CA TRP A 395 -18.13 -6.29 -1.68
C TRP A 395 -17.41 -5.96 -3.00
N GLU A 396 -17.85 -6.58 -4.09
CA GLU A 396 -17.31 -6.34 -5.44
C GLU A 396 -17.66 -4.94 -6.00
N ASP A 397 -18.65 -4.29 -5.39
CA ASP A 397 -19.25 -3.02 -5.82
C ASP A 397 -18.74 -1.81 -5.04
N PHE A 398 -17.73 -2.00 -4.20
CA PHE A 398 -17.14 -0.96 -3.36
C PHE A 398 -15.63 -0.90 -3.55
N ALA A 399 -15.13 0.28 -3.91
CA ALA A 399 -13.71 0.56 -4.12
C ALA A 399 -13.23 1.61 -3.11
N PRO A 400 -12.78 1.22 -1.90
CA PRO A 400 -12.51 2.15 -0.78
C PRO A 400 -11.57 3.31 -1.11
N PHE A 401 -10.65 3.10 -2.06
CA PHE A 401 -9.59 4.04 -2.42
C PHE A 401 -9.90 4.88 -3.66
N ALA A 402 -11.07 4.74 -4.27
CA ALA A 402 -11.50 5.57 -5.40
C ALA A 402 -12.08 6.91 -4.91
N ASP A 403 -12.06 7.94 -5.76
CA ASP A 403 -12.67 9.24 -5.43
C ASP A 403 -14.18 9.12 -5.18
N HIS A 404 -14.84 8.19 -5.87
CA HIS A 404 -16.25 7.82 -5.66
C HIS A 404 -16.37 6.32 -5.32
N PRO A 405 -16.13 5.93 -4.05
CA PRO A 405 -15.99 4.52 -3.68
C PRO A 405 -17.20 3.64 -3.97
N PHE A 406 -18.39 4.23 -4.07
CA PHE A 406 -19.65 3.51 -4.25
C PHE A 406 -20.45 3.99 -5.47
N GLY A 407 -19.79 4.69 -6.40
CA GLY A 407 -20.41 5.23 -7.61
C GLY A 407 -21.65 6.09 -7.32
N SER A 408 -22.69 5.94 -8.14
CA SER A 408 -23.95 6.69 -8.03
C SER A 408 -24.97 6.06 -7.08
N ARG A 409 -24.60 5.02 -6.33
CA ARG A 409 -25.55 4.29 -5.48
C ARG A 409 -25.84 5.09 -4.22
N PRO A 410 -27.09 5.03 -3.74
CA PRO A 410 -27.49 5.84 -2.61
C PRO A 410 -26.76 5.43 -1.34
N VAL A 411 -26.46 6.41 -0.50
CA VAL A 411 -25.98 6.21 0.87
C VAL A 411 -26.75 7.09 1.85
N TRP A 412 -26.74 6.68 3.10
CA TRP A 412 -27.33 7.38 4.23
C TRP A 412 -26.24 7.75 5.22
N ILE A 413 -26.28 8.99 5.70
CA ILE A 413 -25.37 9.48 6.72
C ILE A 413 -26.11 9.53 8.05
N GLY A 414 -25.46 9.03 9.10
CA GLY A 414 -25.87 9.25 10.47
C GLY A 414 -24.79 9.98 11.23
N TYR A 415 -25.19 10.93 12.08
CA TYR A 415 -24.29 11.77 12.86
C TYR A 415 -24.77 11.89 14.30
N ASP A 416 -23.86 11.64 15.24
CA ASP A 416 -24.07 11.77 16.68
C ASP A 416 -23.06 12.81 17.23
N PRO A 417 -23.53 13.97 17.74
CA PRO A 417 -22.66 15.00 18.29
C PRO A 417 -22.06 14.57 19.62
N SER A 418 -20.90 15.13 19.95
CA SER A 418 -20.40 15.01 21.31
C SER A 418 -21.29 15.78 22.29
N HIS A 419 -21.76 15.13 23.37
CA HIS A 419 -22.48 15.80 24.45
C HIS A 419 -21.55 16.52 25.45
N THR A 420 -20.29 16.08 25.55
CA THR A 420 -19.27 16.57 26.51
C THR A 420 -18.11 17.32 25.85
N GLY A 421 -17.95 17.21 24.52
CA GLY A 421 -16.86 17.84 23.75
C GLY A 421 -15.72 16.89 23.34
N ASP A 422 -15.79 15.61 23.72
CA ASP A 422 -14.71 14.64 23.53
C ASP A 422 -14.61 14.09 22.10
N SER A 423 -15.70 13.51 21.58
CA SER A 423 -15.77 12.88 20.25
C SER A 423 -17.17 12.95 19.66
N ALA A 424 -17.27 13.21 18.35
CA ALA A 424 -18.51 13.09 17.57
C ALA A 424 -18.40 11.95 16.55
N GLY A 425 -19.46 11.14 16.43
CA GLY A 425 -19.53 10.00 15.52
C GLY A 425 -20.21 10.37 14.20
N CYS A 426 -19.63 9.96 13.08
CA CYS A 426 -20.25 10.09 11.75
C CYS A 426 -20.10 8.78 10.98
N VAL A 427 -21.19 8.29 10.37
CA VAL A 427 -21.21 7.00 9.66
C VAL A 427 -21.89 7.15 8.30
N VAL A 428 -21.34 6.52 7.28
CA VAL A 428 -21.94 6.35 5.94
C VAL A 428 -22.40 4.90 5.78
N LEU A 429 -23.71 4.69 5.65
CA LEU A 429 -24.32 3.40 5.37
C LEU A 429 -24.87 3.35 3.94
N ALA A 430 -24.53 2.31 3.19
CA ALA A 430 -25.32 1.95 2.01
C ALA A 430 -26.57 1.17 2.47
N PRO A 431 -27.78 1.65 2.18
CA PRO A 431 -29.00 0.90 2.41
C PRO A 431 -29.13 -0.27 1.43
N PRO A 432 -29.92 -1.30 1.77
CA PRO A 432 -30.20 -2.37 0.85
C PRO A 432 -31.10 -1.91 -0.30
N VAL A 433 -30.89 -2.49 -1.49
CA VAL A 433 -31.72 -2.23 -2.67
C VAL A 433 -33.11 -2.85 -2.52
N VAL A 434 -33.22 -3.92 -1.74
CA VAL A 434 -34.47 -4.64 -1.46
C VAL A 434 -34.73 -4.69 0.05
N SER A 435 -36.01 -4.68 0.42
CA SER A 435 -36.44 -4.80 1.82
C SER A 435 -35.82 -6.05 2.47
N GLY A 436 -35.23 -5.89 3.66
CA GLY A 436 -34.58 -6.98 4.38
C GLY A 436 -33.18 -7.37 3.84
N GLY A 437 -32.63 -6.64 2.86
CA GLY A 437 -31.25 -6.81 2.43
C GLY A 437 -30.22 -6.32 3.46
N LYS A 438 -28.95 -6.22 3.03
CA LYS A 438 -27.83 -5.79 3.86
C LYS A 438 -27.63 -4.28 3.83
N PHE A 439 -27.61 -3.66 5.00
CA PHE A 439 -26.96 -2.37 5.25
C PHE A 439 -25.46 -2.57 5.31
N ARG A 440 -24.70 -1.72 4.63
CA ARG A 440 -23.24 -1.83 4.57
C ARG A 440 -22.60 -0.54 5.08
N MET A 441 -21.81 -0.62 6.14
CA MET A 441 -21.05 0.54 6.65
C MET A 441 -19.84 0.77 5.76
N LEU A 442 -19.91 1.80 4.93
CA LEU A 442 -18.87 2.11 3.95
C LEU A 442 -17.74 2.95 4.54
N GLU A 443 -18.07 3.88 5.42
CA GLU A 443 -17.11 4.81 6.02
C GLU A 443 -17.60 5.26 7.40
N ARG A 444 -16.66 5.60 8.28
CA ARG A 444 -16.93 6.05 9.65
C ARG A 444 -15.84 6.99 10.16
N HIS A 445 -16.22 7.94 10.99
CA HIS A 445 -15.33 8.91 11.60
C HIS A 445 -15.66 9.11 13.08
N GLN A 446 -14.61 9.37 13.87
CA GLN A 446 -14.69 9.91 15.22
C GLN A 446 -13.91 11.23 15.22
N TRP A 447 -14.63 12.35 15.33
CA TRP A 447 -14.05 13.69 15.31
C TRP A 447 -13.86 14.19 16.73
N LYS A 448 -12.62 14.21 17.20
CA LYS A 448 -12.24 14.70 18.53
C LYS A 448 -11.82 16.17 18.49
N GLY A 449 -12.32 16.98 19.43
CA GLY A 449 -11.92 18.38 19.61
C GLY A 449 -12.21 19.32 18.42
N MET A 450 -13.03 18.90 17.45
CA MET A 450 -13.42 19.74 16.32
C MET A 450 -14.57 20.67 16.69
N ASP A 451 -14.55 21.90 16.19
CA ASP A 451 -15.70 22.80 16.30
C ASP A 451 -16.85 22.38 15.36
N PHE A 452 -18.03 22.98 15.54
CA PHE A 452 -19.22 22.64 14.75
C PHE A 452 -19.07 22.90 13.25
N ALA A 453 -18.28 23.90 12.86
CA ALA A 453 -18.06 24.24 11.46
C ALA A 453 -17.19 23.18 10.77
N ALA A 454 -16.12 22.73 11.43
CA ALA A 454 -15.26 21.66 10.97
C ALA A 454 -16.01 20.31 10.88
N GLN A 455 -16.88 20.01 11.85
CA GLN A 455 -17.74 18.82 11.80
C GLN A 455 -18.73 18.89 10.63
N ALA A 456 -19.41 20.03 10.42
CA ALA A 456 -20.33 20.22 9.30
C ALA A 456 -19.61 20.15 7.94
N GLU A 457 -18.38 20.68 7.85
CA GLU A 457 -17.52 20.56 6.68
C GLU A 457 -17.13 19.10 6.39
N GLY A 458 -16.85 18.32 7.43
CA GLY A 458 -16.64 16.88 7.32
C GLY A 458 -17.84 16.18 6.68
N ILE A 459 -19.06 16.51 7.12
CA ILE A 459 -20.30 16.00 6.51
C ILE A 459 -20.44 16.48 5.06
N ARG A 460 -20.12 17.75 4.76
CA ARG A 460 -20.18 18.29 3.40
C ARG A 460 -19.30 17.50 2.44
N ARG A 461 -18.06 17.19 2.83
CA ARG A 461 -17.15 16.36 2.01
C ARG A 461 -17.72 14.97 1.75
N LEU A 462 -18.44 14.38 2.69
CA LEU A 462 -19.13 13.10 2.47
C LEU A 462 -20.26 13.24 1.45
N THR A 463 -20.98 14.37 1.42
CA THR A 463 -21.99 14.64 0.38
C THR A 463 -21.40 14.89 -1.01
N GLU A 464 -20.13 15.30 -1.09
CA GLU A 464 -19.40 15.43 -2.36
C GLU A 464 -18.84 14.09 -2.83
N LYS A 465 -18.43 13.23 -1.89
CA LYS A 465 -17.84 11.91 -2.13
C LYS A 465 -18.88 10.86 -2.54
N TYR A 466 -20.06 10.88 -1.92
CA TYR A 466 -21.12 9.88 -2.11
C TYR A 466 -22.43 10.49 -2.61
N ASN A 467 -23.26 9.66 -3.27
CA ASN A 467 -24.64 10.02 -3.57
C ASN A 467 -25.53 9.88 -2.32
N VAL A 468 -25.59 10.95 -1.51
CA VAL A 468 -26.30 10.95 -0.22
C VAL A 468 -27.80 11.23 -0.40
N GLU A 469 -28.66 10.30 0.05
CA GLU A 469 -30.12 10.44 0.02
C GLU A 469 -30.75 10.81 1.38
N TYR A 470 -30.02 10.56 2.47
CA TYR A 470 -30.51 10.82 3.82
C TYR A 470 -29.36 11.24 4.73
N ILE A 471 -29.62 12.22 5.60
CA ILE A 471 -28.72 12.61 6.69
C ILE A 471 -29.57 12.69 7.96
N GLY A 472 -29.30 11.81 8.93
CA GLY A 472 -29.89 11.83 10.27
C GLY A 472 -28.91 12.41 11.27
N ILE A 473 -29.27 13.51 11.93
CA ILE A 473 -28.42 14.24 12.86
C ILE A 473 -29.14 14.30 14.20
N ASP A 474 -28.51 13.87 15.30
CA ASP A 474 -29.03 14.26 16.62
C ASP A 474 -28.95 15.77 16.77
N ALA A 475 -30.12 16.40 16.83
CA ALA A 475 -30.29 17.84 16.92
C ALA A 475 -30.59 18.29 18.37
N THR A 476 -30.24 17.46 19.35
CA THR A 476 -30.39 17.76 20.78
C THR A 476 -29.15 18.47 21.32
N GLY A 477 -29.35 19.51 22.13
CA GLY A 477 -28.25 20.24 22.77
C GLY A 477 -27.25 20.82 21.76
N LEU A 478 -25.97 20.42 21.88
CA LEU A 478 -24.87 20.89 21.02
C LEU A 478 -25.04 20.50 19.54
N GLY A 479 -25.75 19.40 19.26
CA GLY A 479 -26.04 18.93 17.89
C GLY A 479 -26.86 19.90 17.04
N LEU A 480 -27.58 20.82 17.68
CA LEU A 480 -28.40 21.82 16.98
C LEU A 480 -27.55 22.76 16.10
N GLY A 481 -26.33 23.10 16.53
CA GLY A 481 -25.42 23.96 15.77
C GLY A 481 -24.97 23.31 14.47
N VAL A 482 -24.49 22.06 14.54
CA VAL A 482 -24.10 21.28 13.36
C VAL A 482 -25.30 21.06 12.44
N PHE A 483 -26.46 20.72 12.98
CA PHE A 483 -27.68 20.54 12.20
C PHE A 483 -28.04 21.77 11.36
N GLN A 484 -27.96 22.98 11.94
CA GLN A 484 -28.24 24.23 11.23
C GLN A 484 -27.24 24.49 10.10
N LEU A 485 -25.95 24.26 10.35
CA LEU A 485 -24.91 24.39 9.33
C LEU A 485 -25.10 23.40 8.19
N VAL A 486 -25.38 22.13 8.49
CA VAL A 486 -25.63 21.10 7.48
C VAL A 486 -26.85 21.44 6.62
N ARG A 487 -27.93 21.95 7.22
CA ARG A 487 -29.12 22.36 6.45
C ARG A 487 -28.87 23.49 5.45
N SER A 488 -27.81 24.27 5.62
CA SER A 488 -27.47 25.35 4.67
C SER A 488 -27.03 24.81 3.30
N PHE A 489 -26.35 23.65 3.27
CA PHE A 489 -25.88 23.00 2.04
C PHE A 489 -26.64 21.72 1.69
N TYR A 490 -27.31 21.09 2.65
CA TYR A 490 -28.17 19.92 2.47
C TYR A 490 -29.53 20.13 3.15
N PRO A 491 -30.47 20.88 2.54
CA PRO A 491 -31.73 21.26 3.18
C PRO A 491 -32.63 20.10 3.64
N ALA A 492 -32.44 18.91 3.07
CA ALA A 492 -33.20 17.69 3.37
C ALA A 492 -32.71 16.93 4.61
N ALA A 493 -31.64 17.39 5.29
CA ALA A 493 -31.15 16.77 6.51
C ALA A 493 -32.23 16.74 7.60
N ARG A 494 -32.33 15.62 8.33
CA ARG A 494 -33.35 15.39 9.36
C ARG A 494 -32.74 15.46 10.76
N GLY A 495 -33.31 16.33 11.59
CA GLY A 495 -32.99 16.42 13.00
C GLY A 495 -33.72 15.35 13.81
N ILE A 496 -32.99 14.63 14.65
CA ILE A 496 -33.50 13.63 15.59
C ILE A 496 -33.52 14.28 16.97
N ARG A 497 -34.65 14.19 17.67
CA ARG A 497 -34.78 14.69 19.04
C ARG A 497 -34.69 13.53 20.01
N TYR A 498 -33.70 13.57 20.89
CA TYR A 498 -33.47 12.49 21.87
C TYR A 498 -34.51 12.53 22.99
N THR A 499 -35.45 11.59 22.94
CA THR A 499 -36.31 11.22 24.08
C THR A 499 -35.99 9.77 24.49
N PRO A 500 -36.31 9.33 25.72
CA PRO A 500 -36.14 7.94 26.13
C PRO A 500 -36.83 6.95 25.18
N GLU A 501 -37.98 7.32 24.62
CA GLU A 501 -38.74 6.52 23.65
C GLU A 501 -38.00 6.44 22.30
N MET A 502 -37.47 7.57 21.81
CA MET A 502 -36.67 7.59 20.57
C MET A 502 -35.40 6.74 20.72
N LYS A 503 -34.68 6.86 21.85
CA LYS A 503 -33.51 6.01 22.15
C LYS A 503 -33.88 4.53 22.15
N THR A 504 -35.00 4.19 22.79
CA THR A 504 -35.50 2.82 22.82
C THR A 504 -35.83 2.31 21.42
N ALA A 505 -36.52 3.11 20.59
CA ALA A 505 -36.84 2.76 19.22
C ALA A 505 -35.60 2.52 18.35
N MET A 506 -34.58 3.40 18.47
CA MET A 506 -33.30 3.26 17.78
C MET A 506 -32.58 1.96 18.14
N VAL A 507 -32.45 1.69 19.44
CA VAL A 507 -31.76 0.49 19.93
C VAL A 507 -32.51 -0.78 19.50
N LEU A 508 -33.84 -0.80 19.59
CA LEU A 508 -34.64 -1.94 19.16
C LEU A 508 -34.53 -2.18 17.64
N LYS A 509 -34.53 -1.10 16.84
CA LYS A 509 -34.35 -1.17 15.38
C LYS A 509 -32.98 -1.73 15.01
N ALA A 510 -31.91 -1.23 15.63
CA ALA A 510 -30.56 -1.76 15.40
C ALA A 510 -30.44 -3.21 15.88
N LYS A 511 -31.04 -3.56 17.02
CA LYS A 511 -31.03 -4.92 17.54
C LYS A 511 -31.72 -5.90 16.59
N ASP A 512 -32.85 -5.53 16.02
CA ASP A 512 -33.52 -6.33 15.00
C ASP A 512 -32.64 -6.48 13.74
N THR A 513 -32.05 -5.39 13.26
CA THR A 513 -31.17 -5.39 12.08
C THR A 513 -29.95 -6.31 12.28
N ILE A 514 -29.28 -6.21 13.43
CA ILE A 514 -28.09 -7.01 13.79
C ILE A 514 -28.47 -8.48 14.00
N ARG A 515 -29.58 -8.78 14.70
CA ARG A 515 -30.03 -10.17 14.91
C ARG A 515 -30.39 -10.88 13.61
N ARG A 516 -30.93 -10.16 12.63
CA ARG A 516 -31.16 -10.68 11.26
C ARG A 516 -29.87 -10.78 10.43
N GLY A 517 -28.74 -10.30 10.95
CA GLY A 517 -27.49 -10.20 10.23
C GLY A 517 -27.55 -9.22 9.06
N CYS A 518 -28.47 -8.26 9.08
CA CYS A 518 -28.69 -7.31 7.99
C CYS A 518 -27.72 -6.12 8.05
N LEU A 519 -26.86 -6.00 9.05
CA LEU A 519 -25.77 -5.04 9.07
C LEU A 519 -24.47 -5.73 8.64
N GLU A 520 -23.67 -5.08 7.80
CA GLU A 520 -22.34 -5.53 7.42
C GLU A 520 -21.33 -4.38 7.60
N TYR A 521 -20.18 -4.69 8.19
CA TYR A 521 -19.03 -3.78 8.31
C TYR A 521 -17.72 -4.58 8.26
N ASP A 522 -16.61 -3.92 7.94
CA ASP A 522 -15.32 -4.59 7.85
C ASP A 522 -14.92 -5.20 9.19
N ALA A 523 -14.50 -6.46 9.19
CA ALA A 523 -14.06 -7.17 10.39
C ALA A 523 -12.87 -6.50 11.10
N GLY A 524 -12.06 -5.72 10.37
CA GLY A 524 -10.99 -4.90 10.94
C GLY A 524 -11.48 -3.63 11.67
N ALA A 525 -12.75 -3.24 11.51
CA ALA A 525 -13.36 -2.07 12.15
C ALA A 525 -13.80 -2.36 13.61
N THR A 526 -12.83 -2.78 14.42
CA THR A 526 -13.02 -3.18 15.84
C THR A 526 -13.67 -2.11 16.72
N ASP A 527 -13.46 -0.84 16.39
CA ASP A 527 -14.07 0.32 17.06
C ASP A 527 -15.59 0.39 16.86
N VAL A 528 -16.13 -0.08 15.73
CA VAL A 528 -17.57 -0.24 15.53
C VAL A 528 -18.13 -1.22 16.54
N THR A 529 -17.47 -2.39 16.66
CA THR A 529 -17.90 -3.45 17.57
C THR A 529 -17.83 -3.00 19.02
N GLN A 530 -16.72 -2.37 19.43
CA GLN A 530 -16.57 -1.77 20.76
C GLN A 530 -17.68 -0.75 21.02
N SER A 531 -17.99 0.08 20.03
CA SER A 531 -19.01 1.12 20.18
C SER A 531 -20.41 0.55 20.41
N PHE A 532 -20.80 -0.51 19.70
CA PHE A 532 -22.07 -1.19 19.97
C PHE A 532 -22.09 -1.90 21.32
N MET A 533 -20.98 -2.52 21.70
CA MET A 533 -20.85 -3.28 22.94
C MET A 533 -20.93 -2.42 24.22
N SER A 534 -20.57 -1.15 24.13
CA SER A 534 -20.63 -0.23 25.27
C SER A 534 -22.06 0.12 25.70
N ILE A 535 -23.06 -0.13 24.83
CA ILE A 535 -24.47 0.20 25.09
C ILE A 535 -25.08 -0.83 26.05
N ARG A 536 -25.50 -0.35 27.23
CA ARG A 536 -26.15 -1.16 28.28
C ARG A 536 -27.59 -0.69 28.51
N LYS A 537 -28.43 -1.61 28.99
CA LYS A 537 -29.78 -1.28 29.45
C LYS A 537 -29.72 -0.77 30.88
N THR A 538 -30.34 0.37 31.15
CA THR A 538 -30.40 1.00 32.47
C THR A 538 -31.80 1.51 32.79
N MET A 539 -32.00 2.01 34.01
CA MET A 539 -33.23 2.70 34.41
C MET A 539 -33.03 4.21 34.32
N THR A 540 -34.06 4.92 33.85
CA THR A 540 -34.12 6.39 33.90
C THR A 540 -33.94 6.90 35.33
N SER A 541 -33.54 8.17 35.50
CA SER A 541 -33.34 8.80 36.82
C SER A 541 -34.58 8.73 37.73
N SER A 542 -35.77 8.62 37.15
CA SER A 542 -37.04 8.45 37.87
C SER A 542 -37.32 7.01 38.34
N GLY A 543 -36.55 6.02 37.84
CA GLY A 543 -36.77 4.60 38.07
C GLY A 543 -38.03 4.01 37.43
N ARG A 544 -38.86 4.82 36.73
CA ARG A 544 -40.17 4.39 36.19
C ARG A 544 -40.10 3.70 34.83
N SER A 545 -39.02 3.91 34.09
CA SER A 545 -38.85 3.38 32.73
C SER A 545 -37.42 2.97 32.48
N ALA A 546 -37.23 1.91 31.70
CA ALA A 546 -35.91 1.50 31.21
C ALA A 546 -35.47 2.42 30.06
N THR A 547 -34.17 2.66 29.96
CA THR A 547 -33.52 3.41 28.87
C THR A 547 -32.18 2.76 28.52
N TYR A 548 -31.47 3.33 27.56
CA TYR A 548 -30.19 2.84 27.07
C TYR A 548 -29.14 3.93 27.17
N GLU A 549 -28.01 3.58 27.76
CA GLU A 549 -26.87 4.47 27.99
C GLU A 549 -25.58 3.70 27.67
N ALA A 550 -24.52 4.42 27.30
CA ALA A 550 -23.17 3.86 27.35
C ALA A 550 -22.81 3.55 28.82
N SER A 551 -21.86 2.65 29.07
CA SER A 551 -21.43 2.33 30.45
C SER A 551 -21.05 3.62 31.21
N ARG A 552 -21.61 3.74 32.41
CA ARG A 552 -21.66 4.97 33.22
C ARG A 552 -20.30 5.33 33.81
N THR A 553 -19.51 6.05 33.03
CA THR A 553 -18.64 7.11 33.54
C THR A 553 -19.00 8.34 32.73
N GLU A 554 -19.37 9.44 33.40
CA GLU A 554 -19.96 10.66 32.80
C GLU A 554 -19.04 11.40 31.80
N GLU A 555 -17.89 10.83 31.44
CA GLU A 555 -16.76 11.54 30.81
C GLU A 555 -16.15 10.84 29.56
N ALA A 556 -16.76 9.79 28.99
CA ALA A 556 -16.22 9.20 27.76
C ALA A 556 -17.29 8.66 26.80
N SER A 557 -17.30 9.20 25.57
CA SER A 557 -18.31 8.90 24.55
C SER A 557 -17.97 7.62 23.77
N HIS A 558 -18.29 6.48 24.39
CA HIS A 558 -17.97 5.15 23.86
C HIS A 558 -18.90 4.67 22.75
N ALA A 559 -20.06 5.31 22.55
CA ALA A 559 -21.15 4.78 21.75
C ALA A 559 -21.43 5.57 20.46
N ASP A 560 -20.64 6.59 20.13
CA ASP A 560 -21.00 7.57 19.08
C ASP A 560 -21.12 6.93 17.70
N ILE A 561 -20.25 5.98 17.35
CA ILE A 561 -20.33 5.25 16.08
C ILE A 561 -21.62 4.41 16.05
N ALA A 562 -21.97 3.77 17.16
CA ALA A 562 -23.20 2.99 17.26
C ALA A 562 -24.45 3.89 17.16
N TRP A 563 -24.49 5.04 17.85
CA TRP A 563 -25.59 6.01 17.75
C TRP A 563 -25.70 6.63 16.36
N ALA A 564 -24.58 7.07 15.77
CA ALA A 564 -24.53 7.53 14.39
C ALA A 564 -25.06 6.45 13.41
N THR A 565 -24.67 5.19 13.61
CA THR A 565 -25.23 4.07 12.81
C THR A 565 -26.74 3.97 12.99
N MET A 566 -27.25 4.05 14.23
CA MET A 566 -28.69 4.03 14.51
C MET A 566 -29.45 5.19 13.87
N HIS A 567 -28.85 6.39 13.81
CA HIS A 567 -29.44 7.56 13.14
C HIS A 567 -29.67 7.34 11.65
N ALA A 568 -28.73 6.66 10.99
CA ALA A 568 -28.88 6.27 9.60
C ALA A 568 -29.95 5.16 9.45
N LEU A 569 -29.93 4.14 10.32
CA LEU A 569 -30.89 3.02 10.29
C LEU A 569 -32.35 3.45 10.54
N LEU A 570 -32.58 4.57 11.23
CA LEU A 570 -33.93 5.12 11.45
C LEU A 570 -34.66 5.46 10.14
N ASN A 571 -33.93 5.70 9.05
CA ASN A 571 -34.55 5.99 7.76
C ASN A 571 -35.23 4.75 7.15
N GLU A 572 -34.91 3.54 7.59
CA GLU A 572 -35.57 2.32 7.10
C GLU A 572 -37.01 2.23 7.66
N PRO A 573 -38.06 2.22 6.81
CA PRO A 573 -39.45 2.12 7.25
C PRO A 573 -39.69 0.87 8.11
N LEU A 574 -40.41 1.00 9.23
CA LEU A 574 -40.74 -0.11 10.13
C LEU A 574 -41.51 -1.26 9.44
N SER A 575 -42.24 -0.97 8.36
CA SER A 575 -42.98 -1.94 7.54
C SER A 575 -42.10 -2.87 6.69
N ALA A 576 -40.81 -2.57 6.54
CA ALA A 576 -39.87 -3.37 5.74
C ALA A 576 -39.56 -4.75 6.36
N GLY A 577 -39.72 -4.89 7.68
CA GLY A 577 -39.47 -6.15 8.40
C GLY A 577 -40.68 -7.11 8.46
N SER A 578 -41.89 -6.64 8.15
CA SER A 578 -43.13 -7.43 8.29
C SER A 578 -43.71 -7.94 6.96
N GLY A 579 -43.08 -7.62 5.83
CA GLY A 579 -43.59 -8.01 4.50
C GLY A 579 -44.90 -7.32 4.10
N MET A 580 -45.37 -6.31 4.85
CA MET A 580 -46.56 -5.55 4.51
C MET A 580 -46.18 -4.28 3.77
N GLN A 581 -46.34 -4.32 2.44
CA GLN A 581 -46.40 -3.12 1.59
C GLN A 581 -47.49 -2.17 2.11
N PRO A 582 -47.21 -0.89 2.37
CA PRO A 582 -48.26 0.08 2.60
C PRO A 582 -49.05 0.25 1.29
N LYS A 583 -50.31 -0.20 1.27
CA LYS A 583 -51.22 0.14 0.17
C LYS A 583 -51.48 1.65 0.21
N SER A 584 -50.91 2.38 -0.74
CA SER A 584 -51.33 3.74 -1.07
C SER A 584 -52.80 3.68 -1.49
N ILE A 585 -53.70 4.17 -0.64
CA ILE A 585 -55.06 4.51 -1.03
C ILE A 585 -54.96 5.85 -1.77
N LEU A 586 -54.80 5.76 -3.09
CA LEU A 586 -55.22 6.80 -4.01
C LEU A 586 -56.41 6.21 -4.77
N GLU A 587 -57.59 6.36 -4.20
CA GLU A 587 -58.83 6.27 -4.97
C GLU A 587 -58.84 7.48 -5.91
N ILE A 588 -58.62 7.23 -7.19
CA ILE A 588 -59.01 8.15 -8.25
C ILE A 588 -60.42 7.72 -8.64
N ASN A 589 -61.41 8.52 -8.24
CA ASN A 589 -62.76 8.43 -8.79
C ASN A 589 -62.70 8.68 -10.31
N GLN A 590 -63.17 7.70 -11.08
CA GLN A 590 -63.73 7.91 -12.41
C GLN A 590 -65.22 7.61 -12.37
#